data_AF-A0A536SKP6-F1
#
_entry.id   AF-A0A536SKP6-F1
#
_cell.length_a   1.000
_cell.length_b   1.000
_cell.length_c   1.000
_cell.angle_alpha   90.00
_cell.angle_beta   90.00
_cell.angle_gamma   90.00
#
_symmetry.space_group_name_H-M   'P 1'
#
loop_
_entity.id
_entity.type
_entity.pdbx_description
1 polymer ?
#
loop_
_entity_poly.entity_id
_entity_poly.type
_entity_poly.pdbx_seq_one_letter_code
_entity_poly.pdbx_strand_id
1 'polypeptide(L)'
;MKKIDVFNHVLPQKLAERIGDMKDIGKRVRELPMLVDLDERLRVMDRFPDYVQVLCAAMPPVEALAGPAQSPELARICNDGLAELCDKHPDRFPTFLASLALNNPDACVDEIHRAVNELGARGVQIFSNVGGKPLDLPEFEPIFDAMAELDLPLFLHPVRGADFPDYLTEPKSKYEM
;
A
#
# COMPACT_ATOMS: atom_id res chain seq x y z
N MET A 1 1.36 24.84 10.70
CA MET A 1 0.21 23.90 10.78
C MET A 1 0.61 22.68 9.97
N LYS A 2 0.54 21.47 10.54
CA LYS A 2 0.96 20.25 9.83
C LYS A 2 0.14 20.03 8.55
N LYS A 3 0.81 19.74 7.45
CA LYS A 3 0.23 19.30 6.17
C LYS A 3 0.43 17.78 6.11
N ILE A 4 -0.66 17.02 6.12
CA ILE A 4 -0.62 15.57 6.15
C ILE A 4 -0.99 15.06 4.75
N ASP A 5 -0.03 14.42 4.10
CA ASP A 5 -0.27 13.71 2.84
C ASP A 5 -0.59 12.24 3.10
N VAL A 6 -1.74 11.80 2.63
CA VAL A 6 -2.26 10.44 2.79
C VAL A 6 -2.26 9.65 1.47
N PHE A 7 -1.77 10.24 0.38
CA PHE A 7 -1.69 9.60 -0.93
C PHE A 7 -0.28 9.68 -1.51
N ASN A 8 0.64 8.99 -0.85
CA ASN A 8 2.04 8.85 -1.24
C ASN A 8 2.43 7.37 -1.23
N HIS A 9 3.21 6.93 -2.20
CA HIS A 9 3.54 5.52 -2.34
C HIS A 9 4.98 5.26 -1.97
N VAL A 10 5.27 4.28 -1.13
CA VAL A 10 6.63 3.84 -0.83
C VAL A 10 6.74 2.33 -1.03
N LEU A 11 7.87 1.88 -1.58
CA LEU A 11 8.24 0.47 -1.64
C LEU A 11 9.31 0.24 -0.55
N PRO A 12 8.96 -0.33 0.61
CA PRO A 12 9.93 -0.57 1.67
C PRO A 12 11.06 -1.48 1.18
N GLN A 13 12.30 -1.18 1.60
CA GLN A 13 13.48 -1.93 1.17
C GLN A 13 13.36 -3.44 1.44
N LYS A 14 12.80 -3.83 2.59
CA LYS A 14 12.53 -5.23 2.93
C LYS A 14 11.68 -5.95 1.89
N LEU A 15 10.64 -5.28 1.36
CA LEU A 15 9.81 -5.85 0.31
C LEU A 15 10.57 -5.86 -1.03
N ALA A 16 11.27 -4.78 -1.35
CA ALA A 16 12.09 -4.69 -2.57
C ALA A 16 13.14 -5.82 -2.67
N GLU A 17 13.81 -6.13 -1.56
CA GLU A 17 14.78 -7.23 -1.47
C GLU A 17 14.12 -8.60 -1.65
N ARG A 18 12.91 -8.79 -1.09
CA ARG A 18 12.18 -10.06 -1.20
C ARG A 18 11.66 -10.33 -2.61
N ILE A 19 11.16 -9.30 -3.30
CA ILE A 19 10.62 -9.43 -4.66
C ILE A 19 11.74 -9.46 -5.71
N GLY A 20 12.93 -8.98 -5.38
CA GLY A 20 14.09 -8.97 -6.26
C GLY A 20 13.90 -8.08 -7.50
N ASP A 21 14.55 -8.46 -8.62
CA ASP A 21 14.45 -7.73 -9.88
C ASP A 21 13.14 -8.07 -10.61
N MET A 22 12.09 -7.36 -10.23
CA MET A 22 10.80 -7.39 -10.89
C MET A 22 10.89 -6.60 -12.20
N LYS A 23 11.18 -7.28 -13.31
CA LYS A 23 11.32 -6.67 -14.65
C LYS A 23 10.19 -5.69 -15.02
N ASP A 24 8.98 -5.91 -14.50
CA ASP A 24 7.79 -5.06 -14.74
C ASP A 24 7.60 -3.93 -13.71
N ILE A 25 8.12 -4.05 -12.48
CA ILE A 25 8.24 -2.89 -11.56
C ILE A 25 9.37 -1.95 -12.01
N GLY A 26 10.35 -2.50 -12.74
CA GLY A 26 11.58 -1.84 -13.13
C GLY A 26 11.41 -0.49 -13.83
N LYS A 27 10.33 -0.23 -14.59
CA LYS A 27 10.14 1.09 -15.21
C LYS A 27 9.69 2.15 -14.20
N ARG A 28 8.64 1.89 -13.42
CA ARG A 28 8.06 2.86 -12.46
C ARG A 28 9.04 3.24 -11.35
N VAL A 29 9.77 2.27 -10.81
CA VAL A 29 10.78 2.52 -9.77
C VAL A 29 11.97 3.31 -10.32
N ARG A 30 12.40 3.06 -11.56
CA ARG A 30 13.48 3.83 -12.20
C ARG A 30 13.08 5.27 -12.51
N GLU A 31 11.82 5.50 -12.87
CA GLU A 31 11.32 6.83 -13.24
C GLU A 31 10.92 7.68 -12.02
N LEU A 32 10.69 7.06 -10.86
CA LEU A 32 10.31 7.74 -9.61
C LEU A 32 11.21 7.30 -8.45
N PRO A 33 12.42 7.89 -8.31
CA PRO A 33 13.37 7.51 -7.27
C PRO A 33 12.79 7.52 -5.85
N MET A 34 11.91 8.49 -5.51
CA MET A 34 11.26 8.61 -4.20
C MET A 34 10.41 7.40 -3.77
N LEU A 35 10.12 6.45 -4.67
CA LEU A 35 9.45 5.20 -4.32
C LEU A 35 10.35 4.28 -3.49
N VAL A 36 11.66 4.28 -3.76
CA VAL A 36 12.64 3.35 -3.14
C VAL A 36 13.80 4.06 -2.47
N ASP A 37 14.14 5.27 -2.91
CA ASP A 37 15.19 6.11 -2.37
C ASP A 37 14.60 7.04 -1.30
N LEU A 38 14.85 6.68 -0.04
CA LEU A 38 14.38 7.43 1.10
C LEU A 38 15.06 8.80 1.25
N ASP A 39 16.34 8.90 0.88
CA ASP A 39 17.09 10.16 0.97
C ASP A 39 16.52 11.17 -0.02
N GLU A 40 16.23 10.74 -1.26
CA GLU A 40 15.58 11.58 -2.26
C GLU A 40 14.16 11.98 -1.83
N ARG A 41 13.39 11.06 -1.22
CA ARG A 41 12.07 11.39 -0.65
C ARG A 41 12.19 12.49 0.40
N LEU A 42 13.05 12.31 1.39
CA LEU A 42 13.20 13.27 2.49
C LEU A 42 13.67 14.64 1.96
N ARG A 43 14.60 14.66 1.00
CA ARG A 43 15.07 15.89 0.34
C ARG A 43 13.94 16.63 -0.37
N VAL A 44 13.02 15.93 -1.02
CA VAL A 44 11.86 16.57 -1.66
C VAL A 44 10.87 17.06 -0.62
N MET A 45 10.60 16.27 0.42
CA MET A 45 9.72 16.67 1.52
C MET A 45 10.24 17.91 2.27
N ASP A 46 11.56 18.09 2.41
CA ASP A 46 12.18 19.25 3.07
C ASP A 46 11.87 20.58 2.38
N ARG A 47 11.43 20.55 1.12
CA ARG A 47 10.97 21.72 0.37
C ARG A 47 9.62 22.25 0.87
N PHE A 48 8.93 21.49 1.71
CA PHE A 48 7.59 21.80 2.21
C PHE A 48 7.59 21.86 3.74
N PRO A 49 7.60 23.07 4.35
CA PRO A 49 7.52 23.22 5.79
C PRO A 49 6.25 22.57 6.37
N ASP A 50 6.40 21.97 7.55
CA ASP A 50 5.36 21.24 8.30
C ASP A 50 4.70 20.07 7.54
N TYR A 51 5.36 19.50 6.53
CA TYR A 51 4.81 18.41 5.71
C TYR A 51 5.21 17.02 6.23
N VAL A 52 4.20 16.16 6.38
CA VAL A 52 4.33 14.77 6.84
C VAL A 52 3.50 13.83 5.98
N GLN A 53 3.85 12.56 5.98
CA GLN A 53 3.22 11.54 5.14
C GLN A 53 2.70 10.36 5.96
N VAL A 54 1.43 10.01 5.80
CA VAL A 54 0.92 8.69 6.20
C VAL A 54 1.33 7.73 5.09
N LEU A 55 2.24 6.81 5.38
CA LEU A 55 2.83 5.96 4.34
C LEU A 55 1.80 4.94 3.84
N CYS A 56 1.78 4.72 2.51
CA CYS A 56 1.00 3.64 1.90
C CYS A 56 1.87 2.89 0.89
N ALA A 57 1.61 1.61 0.70
CA ALA A 57 2.48 0.73 -0.08
C ALA A 57 2.37 1.05 -1.58
N ALA A 58 3.51 1.07 -2.25
CA ALA A 58 3.57 1.24 -3.70
C ALA A 58 2.95 0.05 -4.44
N MET A 59 2.47 0.32 -5.65
CA MET A 59 1.98 -0.70 -6.56
C MET A 59 3.12 -1.53 -7.16
N PRO A 60 2.86 -2.79 -7.57
CA PRO A 60 1.56 -3.47 -7.59
C PRO A 60 1.12 -4.00 -6.21
N PRO A 61 -0.18 -4.31 -6.02
CA PRO A 61 -0.67 -5.04 -4.85
C PRO A 61 0.10 -6.35 -4.61
N VAL A 62 0.26 -6.76 -3.35
CA VAL A 62 1.04 -7.97 -3.02
C VAL A 62 0.41 -9.25 -3.58
N GLU A 63 -0.91 -9.28 -3.76
CA GLU A 63 -1.66 -10.36 -4.42
C GLU A 63 -1.40 -10.47 -5.93
N ALA A 64 -0.84 -9.43 -6.55
CA ALA A 64 -0.37 -9.51 -7.94
C ALA A 64 1.07 -10.05 -8.04
N LEU A 65 1.81 -10.07 -6.93
CA LEU A 65 3.18 -10.57 -6.85
C LEU A 65 3.26 -12.06 -6.56
N ALA A 66 2.28 -12.59 -5.82
CA ALA A 66 2.27 -13.97 -5.39
C ALA A 66 0.84 -14.51 -5.18
N GLY A 67 0.70 -15.83 -5.28
CA GLY A 67 -0.57 -16.52 -5.01
C GLY A 67 -0.98 -16.45 -3.53
N PRO A 68 -2.22 -16.86 -3.19
CA PRO A 68 -2.84 -16.65 -1.87
C PRO A 68 -2.12 -17.34 -0.69
N ALA A 69 -1.26 -18.32 -0.98
CA ALA A 69 -0.44 -18.99 0.03
C ALA A 69 0.84 -18.20 0.40
N GLN A 70 1.27 -17.26 -0.43
CA GLN A 70 2.56 -16.57 -0.33
C GLN A 70 2.40 -15.05 -0.19
N SER A 71 1.35 -14.46 -0.77
CA SER A 71 1.04 -13.04 -0.64
C SER A 71 0.87 -12.55 0.81
N PRO A 72 0.36 -13.34 1.79
CA PRO A 72 0.32 -12.89 3.18
C PRO A 72 1.70 -12.63 3.76
N GLU A 73 2.72 -13.43 3.41
CA GLU A 73 4.09 -13.19 3.85
C GLU A 73 4.64 -11.88 3.27
N LEU A 74 4.32 -11.58 2.01
CA LEU A 74 4.71 -10.31 1.37
C LEU A 74 4.03 -9.11 2.03
N ALA A 75 2.75 -9.21 2.39
CA ALA A 75 2.03 -8.18 3.14
C ALA A 75 2.72 -7.89 4.48
N ARG A 76 3.07 -8.95 5.22
CA ARG A 76 3.80 -8.84 6.50
C ARG A 76 5.14 -8.14 6.35
N ILE A 77 5.95 -8.56 5.38
CA ILE A 77 7.25 -7.96 5.09
C ILE A 77 7.10 -6.48 4.72
N CYS A 78 6.06 -6.13 3.94
CA CYS A 78 5.74 -4.76 3.61
C CYS A 78 5.41 -3.95 4.87
N ASN A 79 4.48 -4.44 5.69
CA ASN A 79 4.02 -3.75 6.90
C ASN A 79 5.13 -3.58 7.94
N ASP A 80 5.98 -4.58 8.12
CA ASP A 80 7.16 -4.49 8.99
C ASP A 80 8.16 -3.43 8.47
N GLY A 81 8.28 -3.28 7.15
CA GLY A 81 9.09 -2.23 6.54
C GLY A 81 8.50 -0.83 6.71
N LEU A 82 7.18 -0.69 6.56
CA LEU A 82 6.48 0.58 6.78
C LEU A 82 6.55 1.02 8.25
N ALA A 83 6.36 0.09 9.18
CA ALA A 83 6.48 0.34 10.61
C ALA A 83 7.89 0.82 10.97
N GLU A 84 8.92 0.15 10.47
CA GLU A 84 10.31 0.54 10.69
C GLU A 84 10.63 1.95 10.15
N LEU A 85 10.05 2.34 9.01
CA LEU A 85 10.20 3.71 8.50
C LEU A 85 9.54 4.73 9.42
N CYS A 86 8.35 4.43 9.94
CA CYS A 86 7.66 5.30 10.91
C CYS A 86 8.47 5.44 12.20
N ASP A 87 9.04 4.35 12.71
CA ASP A 87 9.87 4.36 13.93
C ASP A 87 11.16 5.17 13.75
N LYS A 88 11.78 5.10 12.57
CA LYS A 88 13.02 5.83 12.25
C LYS A 88 12.80 7.32 12.01
N HIS A 89 11.64 7.70 11.46
CA HIS A 89 11.33 9.08 11.07
C HIS A 89 9.94 9.53 11.54
N PRO A 90 9.62 9.48 12.85
CA PRO A 90 8.26 9.73 13.35
C PRO A 90 7.79 11.18 13.16
N ASP A 91 8.72 12.12 12.97
CA ASP A 91 8.46 13.51 12.65
C ASP A 91 8.04 13.72 11.18
N ARG A 92 8.39 12.78 10.29
CA ARG A 92 8.09 12.79 8.86
C ARG A 92 6.96 11.82 8.50
N PHE A 93 6.95 10.66 9.14
CA PHE A 93 6.03 9.55 8.90
C PHE A 93 5.32 9.18 10.20
N PRO A 94 4.23 9.91 10.55
CA PRO A 94 3.55 9.70 11.83
C PRO A 94 2.89 8.32 11.97
N THR A 95 2.55 7.66 10.86
CA THR A 95 1.93 6.32 10.81
C THR A 95 1.88 5.84 9.35
N PHE A 96 1.29 4.66 9.14
CA PHE A 96 1.10 4.04 7.83
C PHE A 96 -0.27 3.36 7.73
N LEU A 97 -0.65 3.06 6.49
CA LEU A 97 -1.77 2.21 6.14
C LEU A 97 -1.24 0.81 5.81
N ALA A 98 -1.75 -0.21 6.50
CA ALA A 98 -1.27 -1.57 6.28
C ALA A 98 -1.67 -2.08 4.89
N SER A 99 -0.74 -2.75 4.20
CA SER A 99 -1.01 -3.51 2.99
C SER A 99 -1.61 -4.87 3.34
N LEU A 100 -2.59 -5.31 2.56
CA LEU A 100 -3.29 -6.59 2.74
C LEU A 100 -3.10 -7.49 1.52
N ALA A 101 -3.17 -8.80 1.74
CA ALA A 101 -3.16 -9.80 0.67
C ALA A 101 -4.60 -10.18 0.32
N LEU A 102 -5.32 -9.32 -0.42
CA LEU A 102 -6.77 -9.45 -0.62
C LEU A 102 -7.19 -10.74 -1.34
N ASN A 103 -6.26 -11.48 -1.96
CA ASN A 103 -6.53 -12.83 -2.48
C ASN A 103 -6.67 -13.91 -1.37
N ASN A 104 -6.49 -13.54 -0.10
CA ASN A 104 -6.66 -14.41 1.07
C ASN A 104 -7.33 -13.61 2.23
N PRO A 105 -8.67 -13.48 2.23
CA PRO A 105 -9.39 -12.67 3.20
C PRO A 105 -9.19 -13.07 4.66
N ASP A 106 -9.09 -14.37 4.95
CA ASP A 106 -8.84 -14.86 6.32
C ASP A 106 -7.50 -14.33 6.85
N ALA A 107 -6.44 -14.43 6.04
CA ALA A 107 -5.12 -13.89 6.41
C ALA A 107 -5.09 -12.36 6.50
N CYS A 108 -5.99 -11.65 5.80
CA CYS A 108 -6.11 -10.21 5.92
C CYS A 108 -6.60 -9.80 7.32
N VAL A 109 -7.58 -10.51 7.90
CA VAL A 109 -8.12 -10.18 9.23
C VAL A 109 -7.02 -10.32 10.30
N ASP A 110 -6.26 -11.41 10.26
CA ASP A 110 -5.12 -11.61 11.17
C ASP A 110 -4.09 -10.48 11.03
N GLU A 111 -3.77 -10.10 9.79
CA GLU A 111 -2.78 -9.05 9.53
C GLU A 111 -3.29 -7.64 9.88
N ILE A 112 -4.59 -7.36 9.75
CA ILE A 112 -5.22 -6.12 10.21
C ILE A 112 -4.98 -5.96 11.71
N HIS A 113 -5.34 -6.97 12.50
CA HIS A 113 -5.17 -6.91 13.95
C HIS A 113 -3.70 -6.77 14.35
N ARG A 114 -2.79 -7.51 13.70
CA ARG A 114 -1.35 -7.37 13.97
C ARG A 114 -0.84 -5.97 13.63
N ALA A 115 -1.11 -5.49 12.42
CA ALA A 115 -0.59 -4.21 11.95
C ALA A 115 -1.11 -3.05 12.80
N VAL A 116 -2.37 -3.09 13.22
CA VAL A 116 -2.95 -2.04 14.08
C VAL A 116 -2.46 -2.15 15.51
N ASN A 117 -2.55 -3.33 16.14
CA ASN A 117 -2.31 -3.48 17.57
C ASN A 117 -0.82 -3.59 17.95
N GLU A 118 0.01 -4.11 17.05
CA GLU A 118 1.42 -4.37 17.33
C GLU A 118 2.34 -3.39 16.59
N LEU A 119 1.99 -2.96 15.37
CA LEU A 119 2.86 -2.13 14.53
C LEU A 119 2.46 -0.65 14.47
N GLY A 120 1.26 -0.29 14.96
CA GLY A 120 0.81 1.10 15.00
C GLY A 120 0.24 1.64 13.68
N ALA A 121 -0.23 0.77 12.78
CA ALA A 121 -0.99 1.17 11.60
C ALA A 121 -2.28 1.90 12.03
N ARG A 122 -2.70 2.92 11.25
CA ARG A 122 -3.91 3.71 11.52
C ARG A 122 -4.94 3.63 10.39
N GLY A 123 -5.00 2.47 9.77
CA GLY A 123 -5.87 2.15 8.67
C GLY A 123 -5.23 1.09 7.80
N VAL A 124 -5.95 0.67 6.76
CA VAL A 124 -5.47 -0.29 5.78
C VAL A 124 -5.72 0.19 4.36
N GLN A 125 -4.80 -0.14 3.45
CA GLN A 125 -4.96 0.11 2.04
C GLN A 125 -5.63 -1.10 1.39
N ILE A 126 -6.75 -0.87 0.71
CA ILE A 126 -7.47 -1.86 -0.11
C ILE A 126 -7.58 -1.37 -1.55
N PHE A 127 -8.04 -2.23 -2.45
CA PHE A 127 -8.05 -1.93 -3.87
C PHE A 127 -9.44 -2.07 -4.51
N SER A 128 -9.76 -1.19 -5.46
CA SER A 128 -11.05 -1.20 -6.17
C SER A 128 -11.32 -2.45 -6.99
N ASN A 129 -10.29 -3.27 -7.24
CA ASN A 129 -10.38 -4.50 -8.01
C ASN A 129 -9.41 -5.53 -7.40
N VAL A 130 -9.93 -6.68 -6.99
CA VAL A 130 -9.13 -7.74 -6.37
C VAL A 130 -9.05 -8.91 -7.34
N GLY A 131 -8.03 -8.92 -8.21
CA GLY A 131 -7.86 -9.97 -9.22
C GLY A 131 -9.09 -10.14 -10.14
N GLY A 132 -9.77 -9.04 -10.47
CA GLY A 132 -11.00 -9.03 -11.26
C GLY A 132 -12.30 -9.02 -10.45
N LYS A 133 -12.23 -9.23 -9.13
CA LYS A 133 -13.42 -9.25 -8.26
C LYS A 133 -13.76 -7.87 -7.70
N PRO A 134 -15.04 -7.52 -7.55
CA PRO A 134 -15.49 -6.34 -6.81
C PRO A 134 -15.43 -6.59 -5.29
N LEU A 135 -15.34 -5.51 -4.51
CA LEU A 135 -15.19 -5.58 -3.05
C LEU A 135 -16.49 -5.90 -2.28
N ASP A 136 -17.64 -5.89 -2.95
CA ASP A 136 -18.96 -6.18 -2.35
C ASP A 136 -19.29 -7.68 -2.29
N LEU A 137 -18.34 -8.55 -2.65
CA LEU A 137 -18.50 -9.98 -2.48
C LEU A 137 -18.42 -10.38 -1.00
N PRO A 138 -19.22 -11.36 -0.55
CA PRO A 138 -19.24 -11.81 0.86
C PRO A 138 -17.87 -12.25 1.41
N GLU A 139 -16.95 -12.70 0.55
CA GLU A 139 -15.60 -13.10 0.98
C GLU A 139 -14.77 -11.93 1.55
N PHE A 140 -15.12 -10.67 1.25
CA PHE A 140 -14.43 -9.50 1.77
C PHE A 140 -15.11 -8.86 2.98
N GLU A 141 -16.34 -9.27 3.31
CA GLU A 141 -17.09 -8.77 4.48
C GLU A 141 -16.29 -8.82 5.79
N PRO A 142 -15.53 -9.89 6.09
CA PRO A 142 -14.72 -9.94 7.32
C PRO A 142 -13.67 -8.82 7.45
N ILE A 143 -13.16 -8.29 6.33
CA ILE A 143 -12.22 -7.17 6.34
C ILE A 143 -12.93 -5.88 6.77
N PHE A 144 -14.15 -5.65 6.28
CA PHE A 144 -14.95 -4.49 6.67
C PHE A 144 -15.38 -4.58 8.14
N ASP A 145 -15.79 -5.77 8.59
CA ASP A 145 -16.15 -6.01 10.00
C ASP A 145 -14.97 -5.74 10.93
N ALA A 146 -13.78 -6.27 10.62
CA ALA A 146 -12.58 -6.04 11.41
C ALA A 146 -12.22 -4.54 11.51
N MET A 147 -12.32 -3.81 10.39
CA MET A 147 -12.03 -2.37 10.38
C MET A 147 -13.11 -1.54 11.09
N ALA A 148 -14.38 -1.96 11.03
CA ALA A 148 -15.46 -1.35 11.78
C ALA A 148 -15.30 -1.57 13.29
N GLU A 149 -14.88 -2.76 13.72
CA GLU A 149 -14.57 -3.05 15.13
C GLU A 149 -13.44 -2.17 15.66
N LEU A 150 -12.39 -1.97 14.85
CA LEU A 150 -11.23 -1.16 15.22
C LEU A 150 -11.50 0.36 15.14
N ASP A 151 -12.62 0.79 14.56
CA ASP A 151 -12.96 2.20 14.29
C ASP A 151 -11.83 2.94 13.53
N LEU A 152 -11.31 2.29 12.46
CA LEU A 152 -10.22 2.80 11.64
C LEU A 152 -10.58 2.85 10.15
N PRO A 153 -9.95 3.76 9.37
CA PRO A 153 -10.31 3.96 7.97
C PRO A 153 -9.76 2.86 7.04
N LEU A 154 -10.54 2.58 6.00
CA LEU A 154 -10.14 1.86 4.79
C LEU A 154 -9.76 2.88 3.71
N PHE A 155 -8.53 2.81 3.22
CA PHE A 155 -8.05 3.62 2.11
C PHE A 155 -8.24 2.87 0.79
N LEU A 156 -9.26 3.24 0.03
CA LEU A 156 -9.57 2.62 -1.25
C LEU A 156 -8.68 3.18 -2.37
N HIS A 157 -7.68 2.40 -2.77
CA HIS A 157 -6.78 2.74 -3.86
C HIS A 157 -7.33 2.21 -5.21
N PRO A 158 -7.30 3.02 -6.28
CA PRO A 158 -7.67 2.52 -7.61
C PRO A 158 -6.65 1.50 -8.11
N VAL A 159 -7.10 0.34 -8.56
CA VAL A 159 -6.26 -0.60 -9.31
C VAL A 159 -7.02 -1.14 -10.50
N ARG A 160 -6.29 -1.36 -11.58
CA ARG A 160 -6.78 -2.05 -12.77
C ARG A 160 -5.65 -2.77 -13.46
N GLY A 161 -6.02 -3.75 -14.30
CA GLY A 161 -5.10 -4.36 -15.26
C GLY A 161 -4.77 -3.41 -16.41
N ALA A 162 -3.75 -3.75 -17.19
CA ALA A 162 -3.37 -3.00 -18.39
C ALA A 162 -4.40 -3.12 -19.53
N ASP A 163 -5.31 -4.09 -19.43
CA ASP A 163 -6.19 -4.49 -20.54
C ASP A 163 -7.45 -3.61 -20.69
N PHE A 164 -7.70 -2.69 -19.75
CA PHE A 164 -8.85 -1.79 -19.82
C PHE A 164 -8.54 -0.38 -19.25
N PRO A 165 -9.19 0.66 -19.78
CA PRO A 165 -9.08 2.04 -19.28
C PRO A 165 -9.84 2.24 -17.95
N ASP A 166 -9.54 3.34 -17.26
CA ASP A 166 -10.27 3.75 -16.04
C ASP A 166 -11.74 4.04 -16.36
N TYR A 167 -11.99 4.55 -17.57
CA TYR A 167 -13.31 4.83 -18.11
C TYR A 167 -13.47 4.10 -19.45
N LEU A 168 -14.56 3.34 -19.61
CA LEU A 168 -14.85 2.58 -20.84
C LEU A 168 -14.95 3.43 -22.12
N THR A 169 -15.10 4.75 -21.97
CA THR A 169 -15.10 5.72 -23.08
C THR A 169 -13.69 6.16 -23.53
N GLU A 170 -12.63 5.75 -22.81
CA GLU A 170 -11.24 6.05 -23.16
C GLU A 170 -10.57 4.82 -23.81
N PRO A 171 -9.65 4.99 -24.78
CA PRO A 171 -8.93 3.86 -25.37
C PRO A 171 -7.74 3.38 -24.53
N LYS A 172 -7.25 4.22 -23.60
CA LYS A 172 -6.18 3.98 -22.63
C LYS A 172 -6.37 4.98 -21.49
N SER A 173 -6.10 4.62 -20.24
CA SER A 173 -6.24 5.63 -19.17
C SER A 173 -5.24 6.75 -19.35
N LYS A 174 -5.76 7.96 -19.16
CA LYS A 174 -4.99 9.19 -19.27
C LYS A 174 -3.76 9.26 -18.34
N TYR A 175 -3.82 8.64 -17.17
CA TYR A 175 -2.76 8.66 -16.16
C TYR A 175 -1.99 7.34 -16.03
N GLU A 176 -2.18 6.42 -16.98
CA GLU A 176 -1.37 5.22 -17.08
C GLU A 176 -0.05 5.52 -17.78
N MET A 177 1.03 5.55 -16.99
CA MET A 177 2.43 5.70 -17.44
C MET A 177 3.04 4.39 -17.93
#